data_AF-A0A843EPB5-F1
#
_entry.id   AF-A0A843EPB5-F1
#
_cell.length_a   1.000
_cell.length_b   1.000
_cell.length_c   1.000
_cell.angle_alpha   90.00
_cell.angle_beta   90.00
_cell.angle_gamma   90.00
#
_symmetry.space_group_name_H-M   'P 1'
#
loop_
_entity.id
_entity.type
_entity.pdbx_description
1 polymer ?
#
loop_
_entity_poly.entity_id
_entity_poly.type
_entity_poly.pdbx_seq_one_letter_code
_entity_poly.pdbx_strand_id
1 'polypeptide(L)' 'DTILIGFPVWWYTAPTIINTFIESGDMAGKTAIAFCTSGGTGISGCENDLKNAYPEINWKAGRRLYGRESDDEIKNWVNE' A
#
# COMPACT_ATOMS: atom_id res chain seq x y z
N ASP A 1 -14.62 -1.98 6.07
CA ASP A 1 -14.12 -1.01 5.08
C ASP A 1 -12.71 -1.36 4.63
N THR A 2 -12.35 -0.92 3.42
CA THR A 2 -11.00 -1.09 2.87
C THR A 2 -10.44 0.28 2.47
N ILE A 3 -9.20 0.56 2.87
CA ILE A 3 -8.45 1.76 2.53
C ILE A 3 -7.33 1.36 1.57
N LEU A 4 -7.31 1.97 0.38
CA LEU A 4 -6.21 1.84 -0.58
C LEU A 4 -5.22 2.99 -0.35
N ILE A 5 -3.94 2.67 -0.14
CA ILE A 5 -2.89 3.64 0.16
C ILE A 5 -1.86 3.65 -0.98
N GLY A 6 -1.83 4.73 -1.74
CA GLY A 6 -0.97 4.88 -2.92
C GLY A 6 0.22 5.79 -2.69
N PHE A 7 1.41 5.38 -3.14
CA PHE A 7 2.62 6.20 -3.05
C PHE A 7 3.68 5.87 -4.11
N PRO A 8 4.56 6.81 -4.48
CA PRO A 8 5.78 6.46 -5.19
C PRO A 8 6.75 5.73 -4.24
N VAL A 9 7.57 4.80 -4.75
CA VAL A 9 8.67 4.24 -3.96
C VAL A 9 9.80 5.26 -3.87
N TRP A 10 10.22 5.63 -2.65
CA TRP A 10 11.39 6.47 -2.40
C TRP A 10 12.43 5.66 -1.63
N TRP A 11 13.60 5.44 -2.25
CA TRP A 11 14.71 4.70 -1.63
C TRP A 11 14.28 3.36 -1.02
N TYR A 12 13.52 2.56 -1.78
CA TYR A 12 13.04 1.23 -1.41
C TYR A 12 11.95 1.18 -0.32
N THR A 13 11.47 2.33 0.17
CA THR A 13 10.41 2.43 1.18
C THR A 13 9.31 3.42 0.79
N ALA A 14 8.25 3.50 1.60
CA ALA A 14 7.19 4.49 1.46
C ALA A 14 7.69 5.88 1.90
N PRO A 15 7.30 6.97 1.21
CA PRO A 15 7.56 8.33 1.68
C PRO A 15 6.99 8.54 3.09
N THR A 16 7.72 9.25 3.95
CA THR A 16 7.35 9.41 5.37
C THR A 16 6.00 10.10 5.58
N ILE A 17 5.48 10.84 4.59
CA ILE A 17 4.11 11.39 4.65
C ILE A 17 3.04 10.30 4.75
N ILE A 18 3.32 9.08 4.28
CA ILE A 18 2.41 7.93 4.43
C ILE A 18 2.29 7.52 5.90
N ASN A 19 3.38 7.60 6.67
CA ASN A 19 3.35 7.35 8.10
C ASN A 19 2.46 8.40 8.80
N THR A 20 2.62 9.68 8.46
CA THR A 20 1.77 10.75 8.97
C THR A 20 0.29 10.54 8.63
N PHE A 21 -0.03 10.08 7.42
CA PHE A 21 -1.40 9.73 7.03
C PHE A 21 -1.98 8.61 7.90
N ILE A 22 -1.20 7.55 8.14
CA ILE A 22 -1.62 6.42 8.97
C ILE A 22 -1.84 6.85 10.42
N GLU A 23 -0.88 7.59 10.99
CA GLU A 23 -0.91 8.02 12.40
C GLU A 23 -1.98 9.08 12.70
N SER A 24 -2.38 9.86 11.70
CA SER A 24 -3.44 10.87 11.84
C SER A 24 -4.85 10.33 11.57
N GLY A 25 -4.97 9.13 11.00
CA GLY A 25 -6.23 8.49 10.66
C GLY A 25 -6.66 7.42 11.66
N ASP A 26 -7.96 7.09 11.66
CA ASP A 26 -8.48 5.92 12.37
C ASP A 26 -8.45 4.68 11.47
N MET A 27 -7.48 3.80 11.74
CA MET A 27 -7.30 2.53 11.03
C MET A 27 -7.95 1.34 11.74
N ALA A 28 -8.56 1.55 12.92
CA ALA A 28 -9.06 0.46 13.74
C ALA A 28 -10.19 -0.30 13.04
N GLY A 29 -10.04 -1.63 12.95
CA GLY A 29 -11.03 -2.52 12.32
C GLY A 29 -11.16 -2.35 10.80
N LYS A 30 -10.26 -1.60 10.15
CA LYS A 30 -10.24 -1.42 8.69
C LYS A 30 -9.16 -2.29 8.05
N THR A 31 -9.40 -2.67 6.80
CA THR A 31 -8.39 -3.33 5.96
C THR A 31 -7.60 -2.28 5.21
N ALA A 32 -6.28 -2.42 5.15
CA ALA A 32 -5.41 -1.55 4.35
C ALA A 32 -4.74 -2.34 3.22
N ILE A 33 -4.70 -1.76 2.02
CA ILE A 33 -3.97 -2.31 0.87
C ILE A 33 -3.05 -1.23 0.32
N ALA A 34 -1.75 -1.47 0.37
CA ALA A 34 -0.77 -0.55 -0.20
C ALA A 34 -0.61 -0.79 -1.72
N PHE A 35 -0.40 0.28 -2.47
CA PHE A 35 0.05 0.18 -3.86
C PHE A 35 1.10 1.24 -4.16
N CYS A 36 1.97 0.94 -5.12
CA CYS A 36 3.02 1.87 -5.48
C CYS A 36 3.25 1.99 -6.99
N THR A 37 3.87 3.11 -7.37
CA THR A 37 4.52 3.29 -8.67
C THR A 37 6.01 3.51 -8.45
N SER A 38 6.86 3.10 -9.39
CA SER A 38 8.31 3.37 -9.30
C SER A 38 9.04 3.20 -10.64
N GLY A 39 10.32 3.58 -10.69
CA GLY A 39 11.19 3.39 -11.85
C GLY A 39 11.69 1.96 -12.08
N GLY A 40 11.44 1.01 -11.16
CA GLY A 40 11.93 -0.38 -11.32
C GLY A 40 11.75 -1.25 -10.07
N THR A 41 11.84 -0.65 -8.89
CA THR A 41 11.65 -1.32 -7.61
C THR A 41 10.23 -1.84 -7.41
N GLY A 42 10.08 -3.06 -6.90
CA GLY A 42 8.80 -3.63 -6.47
C GLY A 42 8.28 -3.03 -5.16
N ILE A 43 7.14 -3.50 -4.67
CA ILE A 43 6.49 -2.97 -3.46
C ILE A 43 6.93 -3.66 -2.16
N SER A 44 7.54 -4.84 -2.23
CA SER A 44 7.78 -5.70 -1.07
C SER A 44 8.54 -5.03 0.08
N GLY A 45 9.53 -4.17 -0.23
CA GLY A 45 10.25 -3.39 0.79
C GLY A 45 9.32 -2.45 1.56
N CYS A 46 8.51 -1.68 0.84
CA CYS A 46 7.54 -0.76 1.44
C CYS A 46 6.47 -1.48 2.25
N GLU A 47 5.96 -2.61 1.74
CA GLU A 47 4.98 -3.43 2.48
C GLU A 47 5.55 -3.96 3.79
N ASN A 48 6.78 -4.47 3.77
CA ASN A 48 7.42 -4.98 4.98
C ASN A 48 7.62 -3.87 6.01
N ASP A 49 8.10 -2.69 5.59
CA ASP A 49 8.30 -1.55 6.48
C ASP A 49 6.98 -1.10 7.12
N LEU A 50 5.91 -0.95 6.33
CA LEU A 50 4.60 -0.54 6.82
C LEU A 50 3.96 -1.59 7.75
N LYS A 51 4.06 -2.88 7.41
CA LYS A 51 3.55 -3.98 8.25
C LYS A 51 4.30 -4.08 9.58
N ASN A 52 5.61 -3.82 9.57
CA ASN A 52 6.42 -3.83 10.78
C ASN A 52 6.16 -2.60 11.66
N ALA A 53 5.93 -1.43 11.05
CA ALA A 53 5.66 -0.19 11.78
C ALA A 53 4.25 -0.16 12.39
N TYR A 54 3.26 -0.73 11.69
CA TYR A 54 1.84 -0.73 12.08
C TYR A 54 1.25 -2.15 12.06
N PRO A 55 1.71 -3.05 12.96
CA PRO A 55 1.32 -4.45 12.97
C PRO A 55 -0.15 -4.70 13.36
N GLU A 56 -0.81 -3.73 13.98
CA GLU A 56 -2.22 -3.77 14.37
C GLU A 56 -3.19 -3.56 13.19
N ILE A 57 -2.71 -3.00 12.08
CA ILE A 57 -3.51 -2.79 10.88
C ILE A 57 -3.68 -4.12 10.14
N ASN A 58 -4.91 -4.39 9.68
CA ASN A 58 -5.19 -5.57 8.85
C ASN A 58 -4.71 -5.34 7.41
N TRP A 59 -3.44 -5.63 7.14
CA TRP A 59 -2.83 -5.48 5.83
C TRP A 59 -3.18 -6.65 4.89
N LYS A 60 -3.70 -6.33 3.70
CA LYS A 60 -3.72 -7.27 2.56
C LYS A 60 -2.49 -7.09 1.66
N ALA A 61 -2.30 -8.04 0.74
CA ALA A 61 -1.20 -8.00 -0.23
C ALA A 61 -1.28 -6.77 -1.13
N GLY A 62 -0.23 -5.97 -1.12
CA GLY A 62 -0.10 -4.80 -1.97
C GLY A 62 0.37 -5.13 -3.38
N ARG A 63 0.32 -4.13 -4.27
CA ARG A 63 0.75 -4.29 -5.67
C ARG A 63 1.48 -3.06 -6.20
N ARG A 64 2.55 -3.29 -6.95
CA ARG A 64 3.11 -2.25 -7.82
C ARG A 64 2.25 -2.12 -9.08
N LEU A 65 1.77 -0.92 -9.35
CA LEU A 65 1.05 -0.58 -10.58
C LEU A 65 1.98 0.10 -11.58
N TYR A 66 1.80 -0.23 -12.86
CA TYR A 66 2.60 0.23 -13.98
C TYR A 66 1.87 1.30 -14.81
N GLY A 67 0.61 1.59 -14.52
CA GLY A 67 -0.21 2.56 -15.25
C GLY A 67 -0.75 2.01 -16.58
N ARG A 68 -0.80 0.69 -16.72
CA ARG A 68 -1.31 -0.02 -17.91
C ARG A 68 -2.23 -1.20 -17.57
N GLU A 69 -2.56 -1.34 -16.30
CA GLU A 69 -3.53 -2.30 -15.81
C GLU A 69 -4.91 -1.98 -16.35
N SER A 70 -5.65 -3.01 -16.71
CA SER A 70 -7.06 -2.94 -17.02
C SER A 70 -7.92 -2.83 -15.75
N ASP A 71 -9.14 -2.33 -15.90
CA ASP A 71 -10.12 -2.27 -14.83
C ASP A 71 -10.36 -3.64 -14.17
N ASP A 72 -10.38 -4.72 -14.95
CA ASP A 72 -10.62 -6.07 -14.44
C ASP A 72 -9.43 -6.58 -13.63
N GLU A 73 -8.19 -6.28 -14.05
CA GLU A 73 -6.99 -6.62 -13.27
C GLU A 73 -6.95 -5.88 -11.92
N ILE A 74 -7.41 -4.62 -11.88
CA ILE A 74 -7.49 -3.85 -10.63
C ILE A 74 -8.61 -4.40 -9.75
N LYS A 75 -9.80 -4.66 -10.31
CA LYS A 75 -10.94 -5.22 -9.55
C LYS A 75 -10.63 -6.58 -8.97
N ASN A 76 -9.98 -7.46 -9.73
CA ASN A 76 -9.61 -8.78 -9.23
C ASN A 76 -8.64 -8.66 -8.06
N TRP A 77 -7.56 -7.87 -8.22
CA TRP A 77 -6.59 -7.64 -7.16
C TRP A 77 -7.19 -7.05 -5.88
N VAL A 78 -8.07 -6.05 -5.98
CA VAL A 78 -8.68 -5.41 -4.80
C VAL A 78 -9.62 -6.36 -4.04
N ASN A 79 -10.19 -7.36 -4.72
CA ASN A 79 -11.16 -8.30 -4.15
C ASN A 79 -10.55 -9.64 -3.71
N GLU A 80 -9.25 -9.89 -3.93
CA GLU A 80 -8.50 -11.00 -3.32
C GLU A 80 -8.44 -10.84 -1.78
#